data_AF-A0A7K5Q4F6-F1
#
_entry.id   AF-A0A7K5Q4F6-F1
#
_cell.length_a   1.000
_cell.length_b   1.000
_cell.length_c   1.000
_cell.angle_alpha   90.00
_cell.angle_beta   90.00
_cell.angle_gamma   90.00
#
_symmetry.space_group_name_H-M   'P 1'
#
loop_
_entity.id
_entity.type
_entity.pdbx_description
1 polymer ?
#
loop_
_entity_poly.entity_id
_entity_poly.type
_entity_poly.pdbx_seq_one_letter_code
_entity_poly.pdbx_strand_id
1 'polypeptide(L)'
;EKQYFSFPGELLMRMLKMLILPLITSSLMSGLATMDSKACGKMGVITITYYLWTTFMAVTVGIILVVSIHPGAAAQKDNYSVGKMVLSSADALLDLIRNMFPSNLVEASFQQEALGDHLSQPQPPPALPMFCPGLELRKATDWQNTCARHGQLYKGHSYTHRMLSLRGEAELGLLLGKMGERGAPLVNVCQCLNEAVMKIVSMAVWYFPFGIVFLIAGKILEMEDPSVIGQKLGLYVITVVSGLAFHGIILLPLLFVLITKKNPFAFIQGILQALLIALATSS
;
A
#
# COMPACT_ATOMS: atom_id res chain seq x y z
N GLU A 1 -23.10 4.74 17.71
CA GLU A 1 -22.31 5.29 18.83
C GLU A 1 -20.80 5.14 18.65
N LYS A 2 -20.26 3.92 18.40
CA LYS A 2 -18.82 3.69 18.16
C LYS A 2 -18.18 4.60 17.10
N GLN A 3 -18.90 4.90 16.01
CA GLN A 3 -18.41 5.75 14.91
C GLN A 3 -18.18 7.22 15.31
N TYR A 4 -18.96 7.77 16.26
CA TYR A 4 -18.77 9.15 16.72
C TYR A 4 -17.58 9.27 17.66
N PHE A 5 -17.29 8.21 18.42
CA PHE A 5 -16.14 8.17 19.32
C PHE A 5 -14.81 8.16 18.55
N SER A 6 -14.72 7.44 17.43
CA SER A 6 -13.51 7.39 16.59
C SER A 6 -13.34 8.58 15.63
N PHE A 7 -14.29 9.53 15.61
CA PHE A 7 -14.32 10.63 14.64
C PHE A 7 -13.05 11.51 14.65
N PRO A 8 -12.45 11.89 15.80
CA PRO A 8 -11.19 12.61 15.81
C PRO A 8 -10.02 11.85 15.16
N GLY A 9 -9.99 10.53 15.32
CA GLY A 9 -9.00 9.66 14.67
C GLY A 9 -9.23 9.58 13.15
N GLU A 10 -10.48 9.56 12.72
CA GLU A 10 -10.83 9.61 11.29
C GLU A 10 -10.40 10.95 10.66
N LEU A 11 -10.63 12.07 11.35
CA LEU A 11 -10.21 13.39 10.88
C LEU A 11 -8.68 13.47 10.71
N LEU A 12 -7.93 12.89 11.67
CA LEU A 12 -6.47 12.78 11.55
C LEU A 12 -6.06 12.04 10.27
N MET A 13 -6.67 10.89 9.99
CA MET A 13 -6.38 10.11 8.79
C MET A 13 -6.70 10.87 7.50
N ARG A 14 -7.78 11.65 7.49
CA ARG A 14 -8.15 12.51 6.34
C ARG A 14 -7.13 13.63 6.14
N MET A 15 -6.69 14.28 7.22
CA MET A 15 -5.65 15.33 7.16
C MET A 15 -4.32 14.77 6.61
N LEU A 16 -3.86 13.62 7.13
CA LEU A 16 -2.62 13.00 6.65
C LEU A 16 -2.71 12.61 5.17
N LYS A 17 -3.80 11.97 4.74
CA LYS A 17 -4.01 11.60 3.33
C LYS A 17 -4.03 12.79 2.39
N MET A 18 -4.61 13.91 2.81
CA MET A 18 -4.62 15.16 2.04
C MET A 18 -3.20 15.73 1.82
N LEU A 19 -2.29 15.55 2.78
CA LEU A 19 -0.93 16.09 2.72
C LEU A 19 0.03 15.23 1.89
N ILE A 20 -0.24 13.94 1.75
CA ILE A 20 0.65 13.00 1.04
C ILE A 20 0.89 13.44 -0.41
N LEU A 21 -0.18 13.73 -1.16
CA LEU A 21 -0.07 14.04 -2.59
C LEU A 21 0.73 15.32 -2.90
N PRO A 22 0.40 16.50 -2.33
CA PRO A 22 1.16 17.72 -2.61
C PRO A 22 2.59 17.65 -2.04
N LEU A 23 2.80 16.94 -0.93
CA LEU A 23 4.14 16.76 -0.36
C LEU A 23 5.03 15.92 -1.27
N ILE A 24 4.56 14.75 -1.70
CA ILE A 24 5.35 13.83 -2.53
C ILE A 24 5.68 14.47 -3.88
N THR A 25 4.67 14.99 -4.58
CA THR A 25 4.83 15.60 -5.90
C THR A 25 5.85 16.76 -5.87
N SER A 26 5.72 17.67 -4.90
CA SER A 26 6.61 18.84 -4.78
C SER A 26 8.00 18.50 -4.26
N SER A 27 8.12 17.63 -3.24
CA SER A 27 9.39 17.19 -2.68
C SER A 27 10.22 16.40 -3.68
N LEU A 28 9.59 15.51 -4.44
CA LEU A 28 10.28 14.64 -5.37
C LEU A 28 10.70 15.39 -6.64
N MET A 29 9.82 16.27 -7.15
CA MET A 29 10.13 17.14 -8.29
C MET A 29 11.27 18.12 -7.98
N SER A 30 11.22 18.81 -6.83
CA SER A 30 12.29 19.74 -6.42
C SER A 30 13.57 19.01 -6.02
N GLY A 31 13.46 17.86 -5.35
CA GLY A 31 14.59 17.04 -4.95
C GLY A 31 15.38 16.54 -6.16
N LEU A 32 14.72 15.98 -7.18
CA LEU A 32 15.39 15.47 -8.36
C LEU A 32 15.89 16.57 -9.31
N ALA A 33 15.19 17.71 -9.38
CA ALA A 33 15.61 18.82 -10.22
C ALA A 33 16.93 19.47 -9.77
N THR A 34 17.26 19.37 -8.47
CA THR A 34 18.52 19.89 -7.93
C THR A 34 19.68 18.90 -8.00
N MET A 35 19.43 17.65 -8.40
CA MET A 35 20.46 16.61 -8.48
C MET A 35 20.99 16.43 -9.90
N ASP A 36 22.30 16.29 -10.03
CA ASP A 36 22.93 15.90 -11.29
C ASP A 36 22.43 14.53 -11.75
N SER A 37 22.07 14.41 -13.04
CA SER A 37 21.55 13.15 -13.60
C SER A 37 22.44 11.92 -13.36
N LYS A 38 23.77 12.09 -13.39
CA LYS A 38 24.73 11.02 -13.07
C LYS A 38 24.72 10.65 -11.59
N ALA A 39 24.64 11.64 -10.70
CA ALA A 39 24.54 11.42 -9.27
C ALA A 39 23.19 10.77 -8.90
N CYS A 40 22.09 11.24 -9.50
CA CYS A 40 20.75 10.66 -9.39
C CYS A 40 20.77 9.17 -9.79
N GLY A 41 21.39 8.83 -10.92
CA GLY A 41 21.52 7.42 -11.35
C GLY A 41 22.27 6.56 -10.34
N LYS A 42 23.43 7.04 -9.85
CA LYS A 42 24.22 6.30 -8.86
C LYS A 42 23.49 6.13 -7.52
N MET A 43 22.90 7.20 -7.00
CA MET A 43 22.11 7.18 -5.75
C MET A 43 20.88 6.30 -5.90
N GLY A 44 20.22 6.33 -7.05
CA GLY A 44 19.09 5.46 -7.37
C GLY A 44 19.48 3.98 -7.35
N VAL A 45 20.57 3.59 -8.02
CA VAL A 45 21.03 2.19 -8.04
C VAL A 45 21.41 1.69 -6.64
N ILE A 46 22.10 2.50 -5.84
CA ILE A 46 22.43 2.14 -4.45
C ILE A 46 21.16 1.93 -3.64
N THR A 47 20.18 2.82 -3.78
CA THR A 47 18.89 2.76 -3.06
C THR A 47 18.08 1.53 -3.46
N ILE A 48 17.94 1.24 -4.75
CA ILE A 48 17.23 0.06 -5.25
C ILE A 48 17.92 -1.22 -4.76
N THR A 49 19.26 -1.29 -4.85
CA THR A 49 20.02 -2.44 -4.39
C THR A 49 19.84 -2.66 -2.88
N TYR A 50 19.86 -1.58 -2.10
CA TYR A 50 19.61 -1.61 -0.66
C TYR A 50 18.20 -2.14 -0.33
N TYR A 51 17.15 -1.67 -1.02
CA TYR A 51 15.78 -2.14 -0.80
C TYR A 51 15.58 -3.61 -1.18
N LEU A 52 16.13 -4.04 -2.32
CA LEU A 52 16.08 -5.44 -2.73
C LEU A 52 16.82 -6.34 -1.72
N TRP A 53 18.00 -5.92 -1.26
CA TRP A 53 18.79 -6.68 -0.29
C TRP A 53 18.08 -6.81 1.05
N THR A 54 17.57 -5.70 1.59
CA THR A 54 16.86 -5.70 2.89
C THR A 54 15.56 -6.51 2.84
N THR A 55 14.82 -6.44 1.73
CA THR A 55 13.60 -7.25 1.55
C THR A 55 13.94 -8.72 1.44
N PHE A 56 15.00 -9.08 0.72
CA PHE A 56 15.48 -10.46 0.64
C PHE A 56 15.86 -11.01 2.03
N MET A 57 16.60 -10.24 2.84
CA MET A 57 16.93 -10.64 4.21
C MET A 57 15.67 -10.77 5.09
N ALA A 58 14.71 -9.84 4.97
CA ALA A 58 13.45 -9.88 5.73
C ALA A 58 12.63 -11.14 5.40
N VAL A 59 12.46 -11.46 4.11
CA VAL A 59 11.73 -12.63 3.64
C VAL A 59 12.42 -13.91 4.09
N THR A 60 13.75 -13.98 4.00
CA THR A 60 14.51 -15.16 4.45
C THR A 60 14.30 -15.43 5.94
N VAL A 61 14.40 -14.39 6.79
CA VAL A 61 14.11 -14.52 8.23
C VAL A 61 12.66 -14.91 8.48
N GLY A 62 11.71 -14.31 7.77
CA GLY A 62 10.29 -14.63 7.90
C GLY A 62 9.97 -16.09 7.58
N ILE A 63 10.54 -16.61 6.49
CA ILE A 63 10.39 -18.02 6.09
C ILE A 63 11.01 -18.94 7.15
N ILE A 64 12.24 -18.68 7.58
CA ILE A 64 12.92 -19.50 8.61
C ILE A 64 12.08 -19.54 9.90
N LEU A 65 11.54 -18.41 10.33
CA LEU A 65 10.77 -18.30 11.57
C LEU A 65 9.42 -19.02 11.47
N VAL A 66 8.68 -18.82 10.37
CA VAL A 66 7.40 -19.50 10.12
C VAL A 66 7.57 -21.01 10.00
N VAL A 67 8.61 -21.48 9.31
CA VAL A 67 8.93 -22.91 9.19
C VAL A 67 9.45 -23.48 10.50
N SER A 68 10.02 -22.68 11.41
CA SER A 68 10.44 -23.18 12.73
C SER A 68 9.25 -23.34 13.68
N ILE A 69 8.34 -22.37 13.70
CA ILE A 69 7.24 -22.30 14.67
C ILE A 69 5.99 -23.06 14.18
N HIS A 70 5.82 -23.24 12.87
CA HIS A 70 4.63 -23.84 12.24
C HIS A 70 3.31 -23.29 12.81
N PRO A 71 3.09 -21.96 12.79
CA PRO A 71 1.87 -21.39 13.36
C PRO A 71 0.64 -21.87 12.58
N GLY A 72 -0.35 -22.42 13.27
CA GLY A 72 -1.62 -22.85 12.66
C GLY A 72 -1.82 -24.36 12.49
N ALA A 73 -0.84 -25.20 12.86
CA ALA A 73 -1.04 -26.66 12.91
C ALA A 73 -2.21 -27.08 13.84
N ALA A 74 -2.54 -26.25 14.84
CA ALA A 74 -3.69 -26.44 15.74
C ALA A 74 -5.02 -25.88 15.21
N ALA A 75 -5.01 -25.06 14.14
CA ALA A 75 -6.19 -24.36 13.60
C ALA A 75 -6.85 -25.10 12.41
N GLN A 76 -6.31 -26.25 12.01
CA GLN A 76 -6.79 -27.01 10.86
C GLN A 76 -8.03 -27.85 11.21
N LYS A 77 -9.19 -27.22 11.32
CA LYS A 77 -10.49 -27.94 11.30
C LYS A 77 -11.70 -27.19 10.72
N ASP A 78 -11.55 -25.97 10.22
CA ASP A 78 -12.67 -25.24 9.59
C ASP A 78 -12.40 -25.07 8.08
N ASN A 79 -13.20 -25.75 7.25
CA ASN A 79 -13.20 -25.61 5.78
C ASN A 79 -13.76 -24.25 5.37
N TYR A 80 -12.96 -23.19 5.54
CA TYR A 80 -13.31 -21.86 5.07
C TYR A 80 -13.05 -21.77 3.56
N SER A 81 -14.06 -22.10 2.75
CA SER A 81 -14.05 -21.87 1.31
C SER A 81 -14.24 -20.38 1.03
N VAL A 82 -13.18 -19.59 1.17
CA VAL A 82 -13.14 -18.27 0.55
C VAL A 82 -13.18 -18.49 -0.95
N GLY A 83 -14.23 -18.01 -1.61
CA GLY A 83 -14.21 -17.75 -3.04
C GLY A 83 -13.13 -16.72 -3.35
N LYS A 84 -11.86 -17.15 -3.34
CA LYS A 84 -10.73 -16.32 -3.69
C LYS A 84 -10.78 -16.19 -5.20
N MET A 85 -11.10 -14.98 -5.67
CA MET A 85 -10.78 -14.53 -7.01
C MET A 85 -9.27 -14.70 -7.17
N VAL A 86 -8.85 -15.76 -7.86
CA VAL A 86 -7.45 -15.97 -8.20
C VAL A 86 -7.18 -15.04 -9.38
N LEU A 87 -6.83 -13.78 -9.10
CA LEU A 87 -6.09 -13.00 -10.08
C LEU A 87 -4.83 -13.82 -10.41
N SER A 88 -4.56 -14.02 -11.70
CA SER A 88 -3.30 -14.61 -12.09
C SER A 88 -2.16 -13.71 -11.59
N SER A 89 -1.06 -14.31 -11.13
CA SER A 89 0.13 -13.52 -10.77
C SER A 89 0.63 -12.69 -11.95
N ALA A 90 0.37 -13.15 -13.18
CA ALA A 90 0.63 -12.39 -14.39
C ALA A 90 -0.24 -11.13 -14.47
N ASP A 91 -1.53 -11.23 -14.18
CA ASP A 91 -2.45 -10.08 -14.19
C ASP A 91 -2.06 -9.06 -13.13
N ALA A 92 -1.67 -9.50 -11.94
CA ALA A 92 -1.17 -8.62 -10.88
C ALA A 92 0.13 -7.89 -11.29
N LEU A 93 1.06 -8.57 -11.96
CA LEU A 93 2.28 -7.95 -12.48
C LEU A 93 1.99 -6.98 -13.63
N LEU A 94 1.09 -7.35 -14.55
CA LEU A 94 0.66 -6.48 -15.63
C LEU A 94 -0.05 -5.23 -15.09
N ASP A 95 -0.86 -5.37 -14.05
CA ASP A 95 -1.51 -4.25 -13.38
C ASP A 95 -0.51 -3.36 -12.64
N LEU A 96 0.54 -3.92 -12.04
CA LEU A 96 1.64 -3.13 -11.47
C LEU A 96 2.33 -2.30 -12.55
N ILE A 97 2.62 -2.88 -13.72
CA ILE A 97 3.26 -2.18 -14.85
C ILE A 97 2.32 -1.11 -15.44
N ARG A 98 1.03 -1.42 -15.62
CA ARG A 98 0.02 -0.46 -16.11
C ARG A 98 -0.08 0.74 -15.18
N ASN A 99 -0.11 0.51 -13.87
CA ASN A 99 -0.17 1.60 -12.90
C ASN A 99 1.14 2.39 -12.79
N MET A 100 2.28 1.85 -13.27
CA MET A 100 3.54 2.60 -13.36
C MET A 100 3.51 3.67 -14.46
N PHE A 101 2.67 3.50 -15.48
CA PHE A 101 2.48 4.45 -16.59
C PHE A 101 0.99 4.78 -16.73
N PRO A 102 0.45 5.64 -15.84
CA PRO A 102 -0.97 5.95 -15.87
C PRO A 102 -1.36 6.62 -17.18
N SER A 103 -2.59 6.36 -17.62
CA SER A 103 -3.18 6.98 -18.81
C SER A 103 -3.33 8.50 -18.67
N ASN A 104 -3.48 9.01 -17.44
CA ASN A 104 -3.57 10.43 -17.12
C ASN A 104 -2.95 10.74 -15.74
N LEU A 105 -2.06 11.75 -15.67
CA LEU A 105 -1.38 12.16 -14.43
C LEU A 105 -2.34 12.72 -13.37
N VAL A 106 -3.35 13.47 -13.81
CA VAL A 106 -4.36 14.07 -12.92
C VAL A 106 -5.27 12.97 -12.39
N GLU A 107 -5.75 12.07 -13.24
CA GLU A 107 -6.59 10.94 -12.82
C GLU A 107 -5.85 10.00 -11.86
N ALA A 108 -4.57 9.73 -12.11
CA ALA A 108 -3.74 8.89 -11.26
C ALA A 108 -3.53 9.45 -9.83
N SER A 109 -3.77 10.75 -9.63
CA SER A 109 -3.71 11.39 -8.32
C SER A 109 -4.85 10.96 -7.38
N PHE A 110 -5.96 10.46 -7.93
CA PHE A 110 -7.15 10.08 -7.15
C PHE A 110 -7.79 8.74 -7.54
N GLN A 111 -7.35 8.10 -8.63
CA GLN A 111 -7.85 6.80 -9.07
C GLN A 111 -6.72 5.80 -9.31
N GLN A 112 -7.01 4.54 -9.03
CA GLN A 112 -6.16 3.42 -9.44
C GLN A 112 -6.86 2.59 -10.52
N GLU A 113 -6.12 2.28 -11.58
CA GLU A 113 -6.55 1.29 -12.58
C GLU A 113 -6.32 -0.11 -11.98
N ALA A 114 -7.41 -0.78 -11.60
CA ALA A 114 -7.38 -2.19 -11.22
C ALA A 114 -8.15 -2.99 -12.27
N LEU A 115 -7.54 -4.07 -12.77
CA LEU A 115 -8.25 -5.01 -13.62
C LEU A 115 -9.12 -5.90 -12.74
N GLY A 116 -10.31 -5.39 -12.41
CA GLY A 116 -11.34 -6.17 -11.76
C GLY A 116 -12.14 -6.93 -12.80
N ASP A 117 -11.95 -8.25 -12.88
CA ASP A 117 -12.94 -9.13 -13.51
C ASP A 117 -14.22 -9.12 -12.67
N HIS A 118 -14.98 -8.03 -12.76
CA HIS A 118 -16.38 -8.04 -12.38
C HIS A 118 -17.11 -8.87 -13.43
N LEU A 119 -17.13 -10.20 -13.22
CA LEU A 119 -18.29 -10.97 -13.64
C LEU A 119 -19.47 -10.37 -12.87
N SER A 120 -20.14 -9.39 -13.48
CA SER A 120 -21.53 -9.12 -13.18
C SER A 120 -22.19 -10.50 -13.21
N GLN A 121 -22.65 -11.00 -12.06
CA GLN A 121 -23.52 -12.16 -12.07
C GLN A 121 -24.65 -11.80 -13.04
N PRO A 122 -24.84 -12.54 -14.15
CA PRO A 122 -25.95 -12.25 -15.04
C PRO A 122 -27.20 -12.30 -14.17
N GLN A 123 -27.96 -11.20 -14.11
CA GLN A 123 -29.31 -11.30 -13.58
C GLN A 123 -29.98 -12.41 -14.41
N PRO A 124 -30.58 -13.44 -13.77
CA PRO A 124 -31.25 -14.48 -14.52
C PRO A 124 -32.30 -13.79 -15.41
N PRO A 125 -32.42 -14.19 -16.69
CA PRO A 125 -33.44 -13.62 -17.56
C PRO A 125 -34.80 -13.77 -16.88
N PRO A 126 -35.72 -12.79 -17.03
CA PRO A 126 -37.05 -12.87 -16.44
C PRO A 126 -37.68 -14.22 -16.82
N ALA A 127 -38.16 -14.94 -15.81
CA ALA A 127 -38.61 -16.32 -15.92
C ALA A 127 -39.54 -16.50 -17.13
N LEU A 128 -39.07 -17.21 -18.16
CA LEU A 128 -39.93 -17.71 -19.23
C LEU A 128 -40.83 -18.80 -18.64
N PRO A 129 -42.12 -18.84 -19.03
CA PRO A 129 -43.07 -19.79 -18.47
C PRO A 129 -42.63 -21.23 -18.76
N MET A 130 -42.54 -21.98 -17.67
CA MET A 130 -42.26 -23.40 -17.55
C MET A 130 -43.11 -24.24 -18.50
N PHE A 131 -42.53 -24.77 -19.58
CA PHE A 131 -42.99 -26.02 -20.23
C PHE A 131 -41.99 -26.45 -21.32
N CYS A 132 -41.07 -27.37 -21.01
CA CYS A 132 -40.36 -28.27 -21.96
C CYS A 132 -39.44 -29.25 -21.18
N PRO A 133 -39.81 -30.52 -20.96
CA PRO A 133 -38.92 -31.48 -20.31
C PRO A 133 -37.90 -32.04 -21.33
N GLY A 134 -36.61 -31.75 -21.13
CA GLY A 134 -35.50 -32.46 -21.80
C GLY A 134 -34.46 -31.63 -22.56
N LEU A 135 -34.63 -30.31 -22.71
CA LEU A 135 -33.71 -29.45 -23.48
C LEU A 135 -32.87 -28.46 -22.63
N GLU A 136 -33.07 -28.45 -21.31
CA GLU A 136 -32.49 -27.47 -20.37
C GLU A 136 -30.99 -27.69 -20.10
N LEU A 137 -30.53 -28.95 -20.02
CA LEU A 137 -29.15 -29.23 -19.59
C LEU A 137 -28.10 -28.76 -20.61
N ARG A 138 -28.40 -28.91 -21.91
CA ARG A 138 -27.44 -28.63 -22.99
C ARG A 138 -27.26 -27.13 -23.22
N LYS A 139 -28.34 -26.33 -23.11
CA LYS A 139 -28.27 -24.87 -23.21
C LYS A 139 -27.67 -24.23 -21.96
N ALA A 140 -27.93 -24.77 -20.77
CA ALA A 140 -27.31 -24.29 -19.53
C ALA A 140 -25.78 -24.46 -19.57
N THR A 141 -25.27 -25.62 -20.01
CA THR A 141 -23.82 -25.81 -20.21
C THR A 141 -23.25 -24.91 -21.31
N ASP A 142 -24.01 -24.62 -22.36
CA ASP A 142 -23.54 -23.76 -23.45
C ASP A 142 -23.48 -22.28 -23.04
N TRP A 143 -24.46 -21.80 -22.24
CA TRP A 143 -24.41 -20.49 -21.61
C TRP A 143 -23.23 -20.34 -20.65
N GLN A 144 -22.99 -21.33 -19.78
CA GLN A 144 -21.83 -21.34 -18.88
C GLN A 144 -20.50 -21.32 -19.66
N ASN A 145 -20.42 -22.10 -20.74
CA ASN A 145 -19.22 -22.20 -21.59
C ASN A 145 -19.02 -20.99 -22.53
N THR A 146 -20.09 -20.22 -22.82
CA THR A 146 -20.02 -19.00 -23.63
C THR A 146 -19.64 -17.80 -22.76
N CYS A 147 -20.17 -17.70 -21.54
CA CYS A 147 -19.75 -16.71 -20.54
C CYS A 147 -18.29 -16.91 -20.08
N ALA A 148 -17.83 -18.17 -19.96
CA ALA A 148 -16.42 -18.46 -19.65
C ALA A 148 -15.46 -18.09 -20.81
N ARG A 149 -15.95 -18.03 -22.06
CA ARG A 149 -15.14 -17.67 -23.24
C ARG A 149 -15.13 -16.18 -23.54
N HIS A 150 -16.16 -15.44 -23.14
CA HIS A 150 -16.29 -13.99 -23.28
C HIS A 150 -16.02 -13.28 -21.96
N GLY A 151 -14.92 -13.63 -21.27
CA GLY A 151 -14.40 -12.84 -20.15
C GLY A 151 -14.06 -11.43 -20.63
N GLN A 152 -15.09 -10.58 -20.68
CA GLN A 152 -14.98 -9.21 -21.13
C GLN A 152 -14.38 -8.46 -19.95
N LEU A 153 -13.08 -8.21 -20.04
CA LEU A 153 -12.32 -7.45 -19.06
C LEU A 153 -12.92 -6.05 -18.95
N TYR A 154 -13.69 -5.81 -17.91
CA TYR A 154 -14.14 -4.46 -17.57
C TYR A 154 -13.09 -3.80 -16.68
N LYS A 155 -12.61 -2.62 -17.08
CA LYS A 155 -11.74 -1.81 -16.21
C LYS A 155 -12.56 -1.31 -15.03
N GLY A 156 -12.23 -1.76 -13.82
CA GLY A 156 -12.79 -1.23 -12.59
C GLY A 156 -11.93 -0.07 -12.08
N HIS A 157 -12.51 1.13 -11.97
CA HIS A 157 -11.83 2.24 -11.30
C HIS A 157 -11.99 2.06 -9.79
N SER A 158 -10.89 1.71 -9.10
CA SER A 158 -10.86 1.73 -7.64
C SER A 158 -10.39 3.10 -7.18
N TYR A 159 -11.24 3.83 -6.46
CA TYR A 159 -10.91 5.13 -5.86
C TYR A 159 -10.02 4.98 -4.63
N THR A 160 -8.84 4.42 -4.84
CA THR A 160 -7.79 4.36 -3.82
C THR A 160 -6.65 5.28 -4.26
N HIS A 161 -6.52 6.41 -3.58
CA HIS A 161 -5.36 7.30 -3.70
C HIS A 161 -4.09 6.49 -3.48
N ARG A 162 -3.24 6.37 -4.50
CA ARG A 162 -1.95 5.69 -4.34
C ARG A 162 -0.81 6.30 -5.12
N MET A 163 0.33 6.22 -4.44
CA MET A 163 1.70 6.62 -4.72
C MET A 163 2.32 6.07 -6.02
N LEU A 164 1.58 5.32 -6.85
CA LEU A 164 2.19 4.59 -7.97
C LEU A 164 2.37 5.45 -9.24
N SER A 165 1.74 6.64 -9.29
CA SER A 165 1.98 7.67 -10.30
C SER A 165 3.36 8.34 -10.20
N LEU A 166 4.14 8.02 -9.17
CA LEU A 166 5.44 8.61 -8.81
C LEU A 166 6.47 8.71 -9.95
N ARG A 167 6.37 7.84 -10.97
CA ARG A 167 7.27 7.88 -12.12
C ARG A 167 7.16 9.21 -12.88
N GLY A 168 5.95 9.72 -13.09
CA GLY A 168 5.74 10.94 -13.88
C GLY A 168 6.33 12.18 -13.23
N GLU A 169 6.15 12.32 -11.92
CA GLU A 169 6.72 13.41 -11.12
C GLU A 169 8.25 13.32 -11.06
N ALA A 170 8.79 12.10 -10.98
CA ALA A 170 10.23 11.87 -10.97
C ALA A 170 10.91 12.25 -12.28
N GLU A 171 10.32 11.81 -13.40
CA GLU A 171 10.80 12.11 -14.75
C GLU A 171 10.70 13.61 -15.02
N LEU A 172 9.59 14.25 -14.62
CA LEU A 172 9.41 15.70 -14.74
C LEU A 172 10.46 16.48 -13.93
N GLY A 173 10.71 16.10 -12.68
CA GLY A 173 11.75 16.71 -11.86
C GLY A 173 13.14 16.61 -12.50
N LEU A 174 13.51 15.43 -12.99
CA LEU A 174 14.79 15.22 -13.67
C LEU A 174 14.91 16.02 -14.97
N LEU A 175 13.83 16.13 -15.75
CA LEU A 175 13.80 16.93 -16.98
C LEU A 175 13.94 18.42 -16.68
N LEU A 176 13.25 18.93 -15.64
CA LEU A 176 13.37 20.32 -15.22
C LEU A 176 14.78 20.68 -14.76
N GLY A 177 15.45 19.77 -14.04
CA GLY A 177 16.86 19.95 -13.70
C GLY A 177 17.77 20.04 -14.93
N LYS A 178 17.50 19.22 -15.97
CA LYS A 178 18.23 19.25 -17.23
C LYS A 178 17.98 20.51 -18.07
N MET A 179 16.85 21.19 -17.88
CA MET A 179 16.52 22.44 -18.58
C MET A 179 17.31 23.65 -18.07
N GLY A 180 18.07 23.51 -16.98
CA GLY A 180 18.90 24.58 -16.43
C GLY A 180 18.08 25.83 -16.09
N GLU A 181 18.53 26.99 -16.56
CA GLU A 181 17.87 28.28 -16.29
C GLU A 181 16.41 28.33 -16.76
N ARG A 182 16.06 27.60 -17.82
CA ARG A 182 14.66 27.54 -18.32
C ARG A 182 13.74 26.77 -17.37
N GLY A 183 14.27 25.80 -16.63
CA GLY A 183 13.51 25.01 -15.66
C GLY A 183 13.40 25.68 -14.28
N ALA A 184 14.32 26.61 -13.97
CA ALA A 184 14.43 27.24 -12.65
C ALA A 184 13.11 27.86 -12.11
N PRO A 185 12.28 28.58 -12.92
CA PRO A 185 11.02 29.12 -12.43
C PRO A 185 10.07 28.03 -11.91
N LEU A 186 9.99 26.89 -12.59
CA LEU A 186 9.09 25.80 -12.19
C LEU A 186 9.63 25.03 -10.98
N VAL A 187 10.95 24.83 -10.90
CA VAL A 187 11.60 24.26 -9.71
C VAL A 187 11.35 25.12 -8.48
N ASN A 188 11.45 26.44 -8.60
CA ASN A 188 11.17 27.38 -7.51
C ASN A 188 9.72 27.28 -7.04
N VAL A 189 8.75 27.16 -7.96
CA VAL A 189 7.34 26.92 -7.58
C VAL A 189 7.20 25.63 -6.77
N CYS A 190 7.87 24.56 -7.17
CA CYS A 190 7.84 23.29 -6.44
C CYS A 190 8.44 23.41 -5.03
N GLN A 191 9.55 24.15 -4.90
CA GLN A 191 10.18 24.40 -3.61
C GLN A 191 9.27 25.23 -2.69
N CYS A 192 8.68 26.30 -3.21
CA CYS A 192 7.71 27.12 -2.46
C CYS A 192 6.51 26.30 -2.01
N LEU A 193 5.97 25.45 -2.88
CA LEU A 193 4.88 24.54 -2.55
C LEU A 193 5.29 23.56 -1.45
N ASN A 194 6.47 22.96 -1.56
CA ASN A 194 6.99 22.03 -0.55
C ASN A 194 7.12 22.72 0.82
N GLU A 195 7.68 23.92 0.86
CA GLU A 195 7.81 24.69 2.12
C GLU A 195 6.44 25.04 2.72
N ALA A 196 5.47 25.43 1.88
CA ALA A 196 4.11 25.70 2.32
C ALA A 196 3.44 24.45 2.90
N VAL A 197 3.58 23.30 2.23
CA VAL A 197 3.03 22.02 2.71
C VAL A 197 3.68 21.60 4.03
N MET A 198 4.99 21.78 4.19
CA MET A 198 5.69 21.49 5.45
C MET A 198 5.16 22.34 6.63
N LYS A 199 4.72 23.58 6.39
CA LYS A 199 4.05 24.39 7.42
C LYS A 199 2.69 23.81 7.80
N ILE A 200 1.93 23.29 6.83
CA ILE A 200 0.65 22.61 7.11
C ILE A 200 0.90 21.30 7.87
N VAL A 201 1.94 20.55 7.52
CA VAL A 201 2.37 19.33 8.26
C VAL A 201 2.67 19.67 9.72
N SER A 202 3.38 20.76 10.00
CA SER A 202 3.66 21.20 11.37
C SER A 202 2.38 21.47 12.17
N MET A 203 1.37 22.08 11.56
CA MET A 203 0.05 22.26 12.19
C MET A 203 -0.66 20.92 12.44
N ALA A 204 -0.58 19.97 11.49
CA ALA A 204 -1.16 18.64 11.66
C ALA A 204 -0.49 17.84 12.79
N VAL A 205 0.83 18.01 12.99
CA VAL A 205 1.58 17.36 14.08
C VAL A 205 1.09 17.81 15.46
N TRP A 206 0.57 19.03 15.62
CA TRP A 206 -0.06 19.46 16.86
C TRP A 206 -1.38 18.74 17.17
N TYR A 207 -2.17 18.41 16.14
CA TYR A 207 -3.40 17.64 16.29
C TYR A 207 -3.15 16.14 16.50
N PHE A 208 -1.99 15.67 16.03
CA PHE A 208 -1.59 14.26 16.05
C PHE A 208 -1.75 13.54 17.41
N PRO A 209 -1.22 14.03 18.54
CA PRO A 209 -1.36 13.33 19.84
C PRO A 209 -2.81 13.12 20.25
N PHE A 210 -3.70 14.07 19.92
CA PHE A 210 -5.13 13.93 20.16
C PHE A 210 -5.76 12.88 19.24
N GLY A 211 -5.50 12.97 17.93
CA GLY A 211 -6.07 12.03 16.95
C GLY A 211 -5.67 10.57 17.17
N ILE A 212 -4.42 10.29 17.57
CA ILE A 212 -3.94 8.91 17.84
C ILE A 212 -4.78 8.23 18.92
N VAL A 213 -5.06 8.92 20.03
CA VAL A 213 -5.74 8.31 21.19
C VAL A 213 -7.11 7.78 20.76
N PHE A 214 -7.86 8.57 19.99
CA PHE A 214 -9.17 8.15 19.46
C PHE A 214 -9.06 7.13 18.33
N LEU A 215 -8.00 7.15 17.53
CA LEU A 215 -7.76 6.16 16.48
C LEU A 215 -7.50 4.78 17.11
N ILE A 216 -6.57 4.69 18.07
CA ILE A 216 -6.25 3.45 18.78
C ILE A 216 -7.46 2.97 19.56
N ALA A 217 -8.13 3.84 20.33
CA ALA A 217 -9.30 3.46 21.11
C ALA A 217 -10.45 2.99 20.20
N GLY A 218 -10.68 3.67 19.07
CA GLY A 218 -11.65 3.24 18.05
C GLY A 218 -11.34 1.85 17.49
N LYS A 219 -10.07 1.58 17.16
CA LYS A 219 -9.65 0.27 16.65
C LYS A 219 -9.84 -0.85 17.67
N ILE A 220 -9.58 -0.58 18.95
CA ILE A 220 -9.81 -1.57 20.02
C ILE A 220 -11.30 -1.87 20.17
N LEU A 221 -12.19 -0.88 20.03
CA LEU A 221 -13.65 -1.06 20.12
C LEU A 221 -14.27 -1.81 18.92
N GLU A 222 -13.57 -1.85 17.79
CA GLU A 222 -13.95 -2.61 16.59
C GLU A 222 -13.55 -4.09 16.69
N MET A 223 -12.59 -4.45 17.55
CA MET A 223 -12.16 -5.85 17.73
C MET A 223 -13.17 -6.59 18.62
N GLU A 224 -13.96 -7.50 18.03
CA GLU A 224 -14.82 -8.43 18.77
C GLU A 224 -13.99 -9.61 19.33
N ASP A 225 -14.21 -9.95 20.61
CA ASP A 225 -13.67 -11.11 21.34
C ASP A 225 -12.21 -11.50 21.03
N PRO A 226 -11.20 -10.75 21.55
CA PRO A 226 -9.78 -11.04 21.33
C PRO A 226 -9.34 -12.42 21.85
N SER A 227 -10.11 -13.04 22.74
CA SER A 227 -9.84 -14.38 23.29
C SER A 227 -9.99 -15.49 22.25
N VAL A 228 -11.03 -15.44 21.40
CA VAL A 228 -11.30 -16.48 20.39
C VAL A 228 -10.34 -16.35 19.21
N ILE A 229 -10.07 -15.12 18.77
CA ILE A 229 -9.09 -14.83 17.71
C ILE A 229 -7.66 -15.15 18.21
N GLY A 230 -7.34 -14.80 19.45
CA GLY A 230 -6.06 -15.11 20.08
C GLY A 230 -5.79 -16.61 20.21
N GLN A 231 -6.81 -17.43 20.47
CA GLN A 231 -6.64 -18.89 20.57
C GLN A 231 -6.38 -19.56 19.21
N LYS A 232 -7.05 -19.11 18.13
CA LYS A 232 -6.89 -19.73 16.79
C LYS A 232 -5.72 -19.16 15.97
N LEU A 233 -5.39 -17.88 16.16
CA LEU A 233 -4.39 -17.13 15.37
C LEU A 233 -3.26 -16.53 16.20
N GLY A 234 -3.27 -16.65 17.53
CA GLY A 234 -2.27 -16.03 18.41
C GLY A 234 -0.84 -16.48 18.12
N LEU A 235 -0.63 -17.77 17.84
CA LEU A 235 0.70 -18.28 17.44
C LEU A 235 1.21 -17.64 16.14
N TYR A 236 0.30 -17.38 15.18
CA TYR A 236 0.65 -16.66 13.96
C TYR A 236 1.04 -15.21 14.27
N VAL A 237 0.25 -14.50 15.08
CA VAL A 237 0.55 -13.11 15.50
C VAL A 237 1.90 -13.03 16.22
N ILE A 238 2.17 -13.93 17.17
CA ILE A 238 3.45 -13.98 17.90
C ILE A 238 4.61 -14.22 16.93
N THR A 239 4.45 -15.13 15.97
CA THR A 239 5.48 -15.41 14.95
C THR A 239 5.76 -14.18 14.09
N VAL A 240 4.72 -13.49 13.60
CA VAL A 240 4.89 -12.29 12.77
C VAL A 240 5.52 -11.14 13.58
N VAL A 241 5.02 -10.87 14.78
CA VAL A 241 5.53 -9.80 15.65
C VAL A 241 6.99 -10.06 16.04
N SER A 242 7.34 -11.30 16.39
CA SER A 242 8.72 -11.66 16.71
C SER A 242 9.65 -11.55 15.49
N GLY A 243 9.18 -11.93 14.30
CA GLY A 243 9.95 -11.76 13.05
C GLY A 243 10.19 -10.29 12.71
N LEU A 244 9.17 -9.45 12.84
CA LEU A 244 9.29 -8.00 12.66
C LEU A 244 10.22 -7.37 13.71
N ALA A 245 10.11 -7.77 14.98
CA ALA A 245 10.98 -7.29 16.05
C ALA A 245 12.44 -7.69 15.81
N PHE A 246 12.69 -8.95 15.43
CA PHE A 246 14.03 -9.42 15.09
C PHE A 246 14.62 -8.65 13.91
N HIS A 247 13.85 -8.49 12.83
CA HIS A 247 14.31 -7.76 11.66
C HIS A 247 14.55 -6.27 11.97
N GLY A 248 13.61 -5.62 12.65
CA GLY A 248 13.63 -4.18 12.93
C GLY A 248 14.64 -3.75 13.99
N ILE A 249 14.83 -4.55 15.04
CA ILE A 249 15.68 -4.19 16.20
C ILE A 249 17.09 -4.78 16.09
N ILE A 250 17.26 -5.92 15.41
CA ILE A 250 18.56 -6.58 15.31
C ILE A 250 19.14 -6.43 13.91
N LEU A 251 18.41 -6.87 12.88
CA LEU A 251 18.95 -7.01 11.53
C LEU A 251 19.22 -5.66 10.86
N LEU A 252 18.24 -4.74 10.88
CA LEU A 252 18.42 -3.38 10.31
C LEU A 252 19.48 -2.55 11.06
N PRO A 253 19.52 -2.51 12.41
CA PRO A 253 20.57 -1.79 13.13
C PRO A 253 21.96 -2.40 12.90
N LEU A 254 22.07 -3.73 12.81
CA LEU A 254 23.33 -4.41 12.47
C LEU A 254 23.81 -4.03 11.07
N LEU A 255 22.91 -4.03 10.09
CA LEU A 255 23.22 -3.61 8.73
C LEU A 255 23.64 -2.12 8.68
N PHE A 256 22.96 -1.26 9.45
CA PHE A 256 23.33 0.14 9.60
C PHE A 256 24.74 0.31 10.19
N VAL A 257 25.09 -0.41 11.25
CA VAL A 257 26.43 -0.38 11.86
C VAL A 257 27.49 -0.89 10.89
N LEU A 258 27.20 -1.97 10.14
CA LEU A 258 28.14 -2.55 9.19
C LEU A 258 28.51 -1.55 8.08
N ILE A 259 27.51 -0.83 7.56
CA ILE A 259 27.71 0.12 6.45
C ILE A 259 28.26 1.46 6.97
N THR A 260 27.66 2.03 8.02
CA THR A 260 27.95 3.41 8.45
C THR A 260 28.98 3.50 9.57
N LYS A 261 29.24 2.41 10.30
CA LYS A 261 30.06 2.34 11.51
C LYS A 261 29.65 3.35 12.60
N LYS A 262 28.37 3.77 12.61
CA LYS A 262 27.79 4.70 13.59
C LYS A 262 26.78 3.99 14.48
N ASN A 263 26.47 4.60 15.63
CA ASN A 263 25.47 4.08 16.55
C ASN A 263 24.05 4.21 15.93
N PRO A 264 23.33 3.10 15.69
CA PRO A 264 22.01 3.12 15.07
C PRO A 264 20.92 3.65 16.01
N PHE A 265 21.09 3.52 17.32
CA PHE A 265 20.05 3.90 18.28
C PHE A 265 19.86 5.42 18.33
N ALA A 266 20.92 6.20 18.13
CA ALA A 266 20.81 7.65 18.01
C ALA A 266 19.98 8.07 16.77
N PHE A 267 20.11 7.32 15.67
CA PHE A 267 19.31 7.54 14.46
C PHE A 267 17.83 7.15 14.69
N ILE A 268 17.57 5.99 15.29
CA ILE A 268 16.21 5.52 15.61
C ILE A 268 15.48 6.50 16.52
N GLN A 269 16.15 7.08 17.51
CA GLN A 269 15.57 8.11 18.37
C GLN A 269 15.10 9.34 17.58
N GLY A 270 15.84 9.75 16.54
CA GLY A 270 15.47 10.89 15.69
C GLY A 270 14.21 10.65 14.84
N ILE A 271 13.91 9.40 14.49
CA ILE A 271 12.74 9.03 13.68
C ILE A 271 11.61 8.38 14.48
N LEU A 272 11.75 8.26 15.81
CA LEU A 272 10.80 7.55 16.68
C LEU A 272 9.39 8.11 16.57
N GLN A 273 9.25 9.44 16.44
CA GLN A 273 7.96 10.09 16.25
C GLN A 273 7.27 9.61 14.98
N ALA A 274 8.00 9.47 13.85
CA ALA A 274 7.46 8.94 12.61
C ALA A 274 7.07 7.46 12.72
N LEU A 275 7.85 6.66 13.45
CA LEU A 275 7.52 5.25 13.72
C LEU A 275 6.23 5.10 14.54
N LEU A 276 6.03 5.95 15.54
CA LEU A 276 4.79 5.98 16.33
C LEU A 276 3.59 6.43 15.49
N ILE A 277 3.78 7.39 14.57
CA ILE A 277 2.78 7.76 13.57
C ILE A 277 2.38 6.56 12.72
N ALA A 278 3.36 5.90 12.10
CA ALA A 278 3.10 4.75 11.24
C ALA A 278 2.39 3.60 11.99
N LEU A 279 2.77 3.33 13.24
CA LEU A 279 2.12 2.33 14.08
C LEU A 279 0.66 2.70 14.39
N ALA A 280 0.40 3.97 14.72
CA ALA A 280 -0.94 4.44 15.06
C ALA A 280 -1.88 4.47 13.85
N THR A 281 -1.38 4.80 12.66
CA THR A 281 -2.21 4.95 11.45
C THR A 281 -2.38 3.66 10.67
N SER A 282 -1.46 2.69 10.80
CA SER A 282 -1.49 1.39 10.11
C SER A 282 -1.79 1.53 8.60
N SER A 283 -1.13 2.47 7.94
CA SER A 283 -1.40 2.91 6.56
C SER A 283 -0.16 2.92 5.69
#